data_AF-A0A949ISL3-F1
#
_entry.id   AF-A0A949ISL3-F1
#
_cell.length_a   1.000
_cell.length_b   1.000
_cell.length_c   1.000
_cell.angle_alpha   90.00
_cell.angle_beta   90.00
_cell.angle_gamma   90.00
#
_symmetry.space_group_name_H-M   'P 1'
#
loop_
_entity.id
_entity.type
_entity.pdbx_description
1 polymer ?
#
loop_
_entity_poly.entity_id
_entity_poly.type
_entity_poly.pdbx_seq_one_letter_code
_entity_poly.pdbx_strand_id
1 'polypeptide(L)'
;LDTLPVNAHTTTSDALWAGLPVLTCAGETFAGRVAGSLLTAIGLPELVAHSLEEYEALALQLAQNPEQLKALREKLAKNRLTTPLFDIKRYVENLESAYETMWGIWQAGEPPRAFRVEKKKS
;
A
#
# COMPACT_ATOMS: atom_id res chain seq x y z
N LEU A 1 9.15 11.22 -6.46
CA LEU A 1 8.33 12.44 -6.51
C LEU A 1 7.01 12.06 -7.14
N ASP A 2 6.00 11.86 -6.29
CA ASP A 2 4.63 11.55 -6.69
C ASP A 2 3.89 12.86 -7.03
N THR A 3 2.93 12.81 -7.94
CA THR A 3 2.23 13.99 -8.47
C THR A 3 0.82 14.10 -7.89
N LEU A 4 0.50 15.21 -7.22
CA LEU A 4 -0.87 15.57 -6.84
C LEU A 4 -1.60 16.21 -8.03
N PRO A 5 -2.93 16.01 -8.23
CA PRO A 5 -3.94 15.46 -7.31
C PRO A 5 -4.28 13.98 -7.54
N VAL A 6 -3.57 13.30 -8.44
CA VAL A 6 -3.74 11.88 -8.75
C VAL A 6 -2.46 11.16 -8.36
N ASN A 7 -2.43 10.66 -7.12
CA ASN A 7 -1.33 9.81 -6.65
C ASN A 7 -1.15 8.65 -7.62
N ALA A 8 0.09 8.34 -7.96
CA ALA A 8 0.39 7.31 -8.94
C ALA A 8 0.06 5.92 -8.38
N HIS A 9 -1.18 5.46 -8.61
CA HIS A 9 -1.71 4.19 -8.10
C HIS A 9 -0.81 3.00 -8.50
N THR A 10 -0.58 2.80 -9.80
CA THR A 10 0.21 1.68 -10.33
C THR A 10 1.71 1.94 -10.24
N THR A 11 2.14 3.18 -10.50
CA THR A 11 3.57 3.56 -10.52
C THR A 11 4.21 3.47 -9.14
N THR A 12 3.45 3.67 -8.06
CA THR A 12 3.94 3.45 -6.68
C THR A 12 4.18 1.97 -6.43
N SER A 13 3.28 1.09 -6.88
CA SER A 13 3.46 -0.36 -6.78
C SER A 13 4.70 -0.84 -7.54
N ASP A 14 4.90 -0.35 -8.77
CA ASP A 14 6.06 -0.69 -9.60
C ASP A 14 7.37 -0.16 -9.03
N ALA A 15 7.37 1.07 -8.49
CA ALA A 15 8.54 1.65 -7.85
C ALA A 15 8.92 0.87 -6.57
N LEU A 16 7.93 0.50 -5.74
CA LEU A 16 8.16 -0.32 -4.56
C LEU A 16 8.67 -1.72 -4.94
N TRP A 17 8.13 -2.31 -6.02
CA TRP A 17 8.64 -3.57 -6.57
C TRP A 17 10.08 -3.43 -7.08
N ALA A 18 10.43 -2.32 -7.72
CA ALA A 18 11.79 -2.02 -8.17
C ALA A 18 12.77 -1.68 -7.03
N GLY A 19 12.30 -1.62 -5.77
CA GLY A 19 13.14 -1.27 -4.61
C GLY A 19 13.42 0.23 -4.47
N LEU A 20 12.55 1.07 -5.03
CA LEU A 20 12.60 2.52 -4.92
C LEU A 20 11.63 3.00 -3.82
N PRO A 21 12.13 3.67 -2.77
CA PRO A 21 11.28 4.33 -1.79
C PRO A 21 10.45 5.44 -2.46
N VAL A 22 9.14 5.45 -2.22
CA VAL A 22 8.22 6.47 -2.75
C VAL A 22 7.72 7.31 -1.59
N LEU A 23 7.94 8.61 -1.66
CA LEU A 23 7.34 9.59 -0.76
C LEU A 23 5.98 10.01 -1.32
N THR A 24 4.95 10.02 -0.48
CA THR A 24 3.59 10.45 -0.87
C THR A 24 3.01 11.44 0.15
N CYS A 25 2.02 12.23 -0.28
CA CYS A 25 1.24 13.10 0.60
C CYS A 25 -0.20 12.56 0.65
N ALA A 26 -0.66 12.22 1.86
CA ALA A 26 -2.01 11.75 2.08
C ALA A 26 -3.01 12.89 1.81
N GLY A 27 -3.75 12.77 0.70
CA GLY A 27 -4.84 13.69 0.39
C GLY A 27 -6.15 13.30 1.09
N GLU A 28 -7.14 14.20 1.03
CA GLU A 28 -8.50 13.94 1.56
C GLU A 28 -9.31 12.98 0.68
N THR A 29 -8.90 12.78 -0.58
CA THR A 29 -9.59 11.92 -1.55
C THR A 29 -9.13 10.46 -1.45
N PHE A 30 -9.97 9.52 -1.90
CA PHE A 30 -9.63 8.09 -1.93
C PHE A 30 -8.35 7.82 -2.74
N ALA A 31 -8.18 8.47 -3.88
CA ALA A 31 -6.94 8.44 -4.68
C ALA A 31 -5.72 8.95 -3.87
N GLY A 32 -5.94 10.00 -3.08
CA GLY A 32 -4.99 10.55 -2.10
C GLY A 32 -4.52 9.57 -1.02
N ARG A 33 -5.27 8.49 -0.77
CA ARG A 33 -5.02 7.53 0.34
C ARG A 33 -4.46 6.19 -0.13
N VAL A 34 -4.49 5.88 -1.43
CA VAL A 34 -4.02 4.58 -1.93
C VAL A 34 -2.51 4.43 -1.73
N ALA A 35 -1.71 5.41 -2.14
CA ALA A 35 -0.25 5.36 -1.95
C ALA A 35 0.14 5.23 -0.46
N GLY A 36 -0.54 5.96 0.44
CA GLY A 36 -0.32 5.84 1.88
C GLY A 36 -0.70 4.46 2.43
N SER A 37 -1.76 3.85 1.91
CA SER A 37 -2.15 2.49 2.29
C SER A 37 -1.13 1.44 1.83
N LEU A 38 -0.59 1.58 0.61
CA LEU A 38 0.47 0.72 0.09
C LEU A 38 1.75 0.83 0.92
N LEU A 39 2.17 2.06 1.23
CA LEU A 39 3.33 2.33 2.08
C LEU A 39 3.16 1.76 3.50
N THR A 40 1.97 1.88 4.07
CA THR A 40 1.65 1.25 5.36
C THR A 40 1.71 -0.27 5.26
N ALA A 41 1.17 -0.86 4.18
CA ALA A 41 1.15 -2.31 3.98
C ALA A 41 2.55 -2.92 3.79
N ILE A 42 3.47 -2.18 3.16
CA ILE A 42 4.88 -2.57 3.00
C ILE A 42 5.77 -2.13 4.18
N GLY A 43 5.17 -1.58 5.24
CA GLY A 43 5.87 -1.24 6.48
C GLY A 43 6.75 0.01 6.40
N LEU A 44 6.44 0.94 5.49
CA LEU A 44 7.09 2.24 5.34
C LEU A 44 6.13 3.43 5.60
N PRO A 45 5.39 3.46 6.73
CA PRO A 45 4.49 4.57 7.03
C PRO A 45 5.23 5.91 7.16
N GLU A 46 6.53 5.89 7.46
CA GLU A 46 7.37 7.09 7.56
C GLU A 46 7.55 7.84 6.23
N LEU A 47 7.10 7.29 5.11
CA LEU A 47 7.10 7.94 3.78
C LEU A 47 5.74 8.56 3.43
N VAL A 48 4.83 8.64 4.39
CA VAL A 48 3.50 9.24 4.24
C VAL A 48 3.50 10.59 4.94
N ALA A 49 3.53 11.67 4.17
CA ALA A 49 3.31 13.02 4.69
C ALA A 49 1.81 13.33 4.78
N HIS A 50 1.42 14.22 5.69
CA HIS A 50 0.03 14.63 5.92
C HIS A 50 -0.22 16.10 5.52
N SER A 51 0.80 16.84 5.14
CA SER A 51 0.70 18.16 4.52
C SER A 51 1.77 18.36 3.45
N LEU A 52 1.62 19.40 2.63
CA LEU A 52 2.62 19.75 1.61
C LEU A 52 3.94 20.20 2.25
N GLU A 53 3.86 20.90 3.38
CA GLU A 53 5.03 21.34 4.15
C GLU A 53 5.79 20.14 4.71
N GLU A 54 5.08 19.14 5.26
CA GLU A 54 5.70 17.90 5.73
C GLU A 54 6.31 17.10 4.57
N TYR A 55 5.63 17.06 3.41
CA TYR A 55 6.14 16.42 2.21
C TYR A 55 7.45 17.04 1.73
N GLU A 56 7.52 18.39 1.68
CA GLU A 56 8.72 19.10 1.27
C GLU A 56 9.87 18.90 2.28
N ALA A 57 9.58 19.03 3.58
CA ALA A 57 10.56 18.82 4.64
C ALA A 57 11.14 17.40 4.60
N LEU A 58 10.29 16.39 4.43
CA LEU A 58 10.69 15.00 4.34
C LEU A 58 11.47 14.70 3.05
N ALA A 59 11.08 15.30 1.93
CA ALA A 59 11.84 15.20 0.67
C ALA A 59 13.25 15.79 0.81
N LEU A 60 13.38 16.97 1.41
CA LEU A 60 14.67 17.60 1.69
C LEU A 60 15.53 16.77 2.64
N GLN A 61 14.93 16.26 3.72
CA GLN A 61 15.62 15.41 4.68
C GLN A 61 16.17 14.14 4.00
N LEU A 62 15.38 13.48 3.15
CA LEU A 62 15.82 12.29 2.43
C LEU A 62 16.88 12.60 1.36
N ALA A 63 16.80 13.76 0.71
CA ALA A 63 17.80 14.20 -0.28
C ALA A 63 19.16 14.51 0.37
N GLN A 64 19.15 15.02 1.61
CA GLN A 64 20.36 15.40 2.34
C GLN A 64 20.97 14.25 3.15
N ASN A 65 20.22 13.17 3.41
CA ASN A 65 20.65 12.04 4.25
C ASN A 65 20.70 10.72 3.46
N PRO A 66 21.79 10.45 2.71
CA PRO A 66 21.91 9.23 1.90
C PRO A 66 21.88 7.94 2.73
N GLU A 67 22.37 7.96 3.98
CA GLU A 67 22.29 6.81 4.90
C GLU A 67 20.84 6.48 5.27
N GLN A 68 19.98 7.49 5.47
CA GLN A 68 18.56 7.28 5.74
C GLN A 68 17.86 6.66 4.52
N LEU A 69 18.20 7.13 3.31
CA LEU A 69 17.68 6.54 2.07
C LEU A 69 18.13 5.08 1.89
N LYS A 70 19.37 4.77 2.25
CA LYS A 70 19.90 3.40 2.23
C LYS A 70 19.14 2.50 3.20
N ALA A 71 18.93 2.94 4.44
CA ALA A 71 18.16 2.20 5.43
C ALA A 71 16.72 1.92 4.98
N LEU A 72 16.07 2.91 4.34
CA LEU A 72 14.73 2.74 3.76
C LEU A 72 14.73 1.73 2.60
N ARG A 73 15.74 1.73 1.75
CA ARG A 73 15.89 0.73 0.66
C ARG A 73 16.10 -0.68 1.21
N GLU A 74 16.93 -0.84 2.23
CA GLU A 74 17.16 -2.14 2.89
C GLU A 74 15.88 -2.65 3.56
N LYS A 75 15.15 -1.77 4.25
CA LYS A 75 13.85 -2.07 4.83
C LYS A 75 12.82 -2.47 3.77
N LEU A 76 12.77 -1.74 2.65
CA LEU A 76 11.92 -2.07 1.50
C LEU A 76 12.27 -3.43 0.90
N ALA A 77 13.55 -3.73 0.68
CA ALA A 77 14.01 -5.00 0.13
C ALA A 77 13.61 -6.19 1.02
N LYS A 78 13.74 -6.03 2.34
CA LYS A 78 13.30 -7.03 3.32
C LYS A 78 11.77 -7.19 3.34
N ASN A 79 11.05 -6.07 3.33
CA ASN A 79 9.60 -6.08 3.42
C ASN A 79 8.94 -6.57 2.13
N ARG A 80 9.53 -6.30 0.97
CA ARG A 80 9.06 -6.78 -0.33
C ARG A 80 8.87 -8.30 -0.37
N LEU A 81 9.72 -9.05 0.32
CA LEU A 81 9.69 -10.52 0.36
C LEU A 81 8.88 -11.09 1.52
N THR A 82 8.49 -10.26 2.49
CA THR A 82 7.89 -10.72 3.76
C THR A 82 6.52 -10.14 4.05
N THR A 83 6.13 -9.05 3.38
CA THR A 83 4.84 -8.40 3.57
C THR A 83 3.77 -8.92 2.61
N PRO A 84 2.48 -8.94 3.02
CA PRO A 84 1.38 -9.49 2.21
C PRO A 84 1.16 -8.76 0.88
N LEU A 85 1.74 -7.57 0.70
CA LEU A 85 1.51 -6.73 -0.47
C LEU A 85 1.98 -7.40 -1.78
N PHE A 86 2.99 -8.27 -1.69
CA PHE A 86 3.48 -9.04 -2.84
C PHE A 86 3.27 -10.56 -2.70
N ASP A 87 2.49 -10.97 -1.69
CA ASP A 87 2.04 -12.35 -1.58
C ASP A 87 0.84 -12.56 -2.51
N ILE A 88 1.14 -12.67 -3.80
CA ILE A 88 0.13 -12.83 -4.87
C ILE A 88 -0.73 -14.06 -4.60
N LYS A 89 -0.12 -15.14 -4.09
CA LYS A 89 -0.84 -16.37 -3.76
C LYS A 89 -1.92 -16.09 -2.72
N ARG A 90 -1.55 -15.45 -1.61
CA ARG A 90 -2.49 -15.06 -0.56
C ARG A 90 -3.53 -14.05 -1.03
N TYR A 91 -3.16 -13.13 -1.93
CA TYR A 91 -4.10 -12.19 -2.53
C TYR A 91 -5.18 -12.93 -3.32
N VAL A 92 -4.77 -13.88 -4.17
CA VAL A 92 -5.68 -14.73 -4.96
C VAL A 92 -6.56 -15.57 -4.04
N GLU A 93 -6.01 -16.24 -3.02
CA GLU A 93 -6.78 -17.04 -2.07
C GLU A 93 -7.86 -16.22 -1.33
N ASN A 94 -7.52 -14.99 -0.92
CA ASN A 94 -8.50 -14.10 -0.28
C ASN A 94 -9.58 -13.63 -1.27
N LEU A 95 -9.21 -13.40 -2.53
CA LEU A 95 -10.14 -12.98 -3.58
C LEU A 95 -11.11 -14.11 -3.93
N GLU A 96 -10.61 -15.33 -4.08
CA GLU A 96 -11.42 -16.54 -4.29
C GLU A 96 -12.41 -16.74 -3.14
N SER A 97 -11.94 -16.61 -1.89
CA SER A 97 -12.81 -16.72 -0.71
C SER A 97 -13.87 -15.60 -0.66
N ALA A 98 -13.54 -14.39 -1.15
CA ALA A 98 -14.52 -13.32 -1.28
C ALA A 98 -15.61 -13.69 -2.30
N TYR A 99 -15.23 -14.24 -3.47
CA TYR A 99 -16.18 -14.66 -4.48
C TYR A 99 -17.06 -15.83 -4.01
N GLU A 100 -16.50 -16.82 -3.31
CA GLU A 100 -17.29 -17.90 -2.70
C GLU A 100 -18.32 -17.36 -1.70
N THR A 101 -17.94 -16.36 -0.90
CA THR A 101 -18.85 -15.72 0.07
C THR A 101 -19.96 -14.94 -0.63
N MET A 102 -19.63 -14.14 -1.66
CA MET A 102 -20.62 -13.41 -2.47
C MET A 102 -21.60 -14.38 -3.15
N TRP A 103 -21.07 -15.48 -3.69
CA TRP A 103 -21.86 -16.50 -4.34
C TRP A 103 -22.80 -17.21 -3.36
N GLY A 104 -22.32 -17.54 -2.16
CA GLY A 104 -23.16 -18.14 -1.10
C GLY A 104 -24.30 -17.22 -0.65
N ILE A 105 -24.04 -15.92 -0.47
CA ILE A 105 -25.07 -14.91 -0.14
C ILE A 105 -26.14 -14.87 -1.25
N TRP A 106 -25.71 -14.85 -2.52
CA TRP A 106 -26.63 -14.83 -3.65
C TRP A 106 -27.45 -16.13 -3.74
N GLN A 107 -26.82 -17.30 -3.57
CA GLN A 107 -27.52 -18.59 -3.56
C GLN A 107 -28.54 -18.71 -2.43
N ALA A 108 -28.29 -18.08 -1.28
CA ALA A 108 -29.22 -18.01 -0.16
C ALA A 108 -30.39 -17.03 -0.39
N GLY A 109 -30.39 -16.27 -1.50
CA GLY A 109 -31.38 -15.24 -1.78
C GLY A 109 -31.26 -14.01 -0.87
N GLU A 110 -30.13 -13.85 -0.17
CA GLU A 110 -29.87 -12.72 0.71
C GLU A 110 -29.50 -11.46 -0.10
N PRO A 111 -29.86 -10.25 0.37
CA PRO A 111 -29.41 -9.02 -0.24
C PRO A 111 -27.89 -8.81 -0.04
N PRO A 112 -27.21 -8.08 -0.94
CA PRO A 112 -25.80 -7.74 -0.78
C PRO A 112 -25.52 -7.06 0.56
N ARG A 113 -24.53 -7.55 1.30
CA ARG A 113 -24.12 -7.02 2.60
C ARG A 113 -22.60 -6.91 2.71
N ALA A 114 -22.13 -6.01 3.57
CA ALA A 114 -20.72 -5.91 3.88
C ALA A 114 -20.25 -7.18 4.62
N PHE A 115 -19.11 -7.71 4.21
CA PHE A 115 -18.45 -8.83 4.87
C PHE A 115 -16.93 -8.63 4.83
N ARG A 116 -16.23 -9.36 5.68
CA ARG A 116 -14.77 -9.33 5.76
C ARG A 116 -14.25 -10.75 5.53
N VAL A 117 -13.32 -10.90 4.61
CA VAL A 117 -12.58 -12.17 4.44
C VAL A 117 -11.60 -12.28 5.60
N GLU A 118 -11.84 -13.23 6.50
CA GLU A 118 -10.91 -13.52 7.59
C GLU A 118 -9.73 -14.34 7.08
N LYS A 119 -8.55 -14.14 7.68
CA LYS A 119 -7.36 -14.95 7.36
C LYS A 119 -7.66 -16.40 7.71
N LYS A 120 -7.52 -17.33 6.75
CA LYS A 120 -7.31 -18.74 7.09
C LYS A 120 -6.04 -18.83 7.95
N LYS A 121 -6.19 -19.22 9.23
CA LYS A 121 -5.04 -19.58 10.07
C LYS A 121 -4.40 -20.80 9.42
N SER A 122 -3.17 -20.64 8.94
CA SER A 122 -2.28 -21.77 8.62
C SER A 122 -1.86 -22.47 9.90
#